data_AF-A0A9D7S4K2-F1
#
_entry.id   AF-A0A9D7S4K2-F1
#
_cell.length_a   1.000
_cell.length_b   1.000
_cell.length_c   1.000
_cell.angle_alpha   90.00
_cell.angle_beta   90.00
_cell.angle_gamma   90.00
#
_symmetry.space_group_name_H-M   'P 1'
#
loop_
_entity.id
_entity.type
_entity.pdbx_description
1 polymer ?
#
loop_
_entity_poly.entity_id
_entity_poly.type
_entity_poly.pdbx_seq_one_letter_code
_entity_poly.pdbx_strand_id
1 'polypeptide(L)'
;MNEHAAELRVCDLATHFREIGDTQMRDLPFYNANLEVEAWGFSSFDDDSLMGVLITPWFMNMVVFPLRLEPVQATRYGQSRTFALPHGERKFLYGGDDIVGAFWAHSLHSPMQKFASPAHARGEARARLAEALKRPPAVNAAPSPGRRAFLLGARAT
;
A
#
# COMPACT_ATOMS: atom_id res chain seq x y z
N MET A 1 17.76 -5.88 7.91
CA MET A 1 16.43 -5.78 8.54
C MET A 1 16.39 -6.72 9.74
N ASN A 2 15.87 -6.29 10.88
CA ASN A 2 15.58 -7.19 12.00
C ASN A 2 14.20 -7.83 11.74
N GLU A 3 14.19 -9.05 11.19
CA GLU A 3 12.96 -9.79 10.84
C GLU A 3 12.01 -9.91 12.02
N HIS A 4 12.54 -10.18 13.21
CA HIS A 4 11.73 -10.28 14.42
C HIS A 4 11.06 -8.95 14.79
N ALA A 5 11.77 -7.82 14.65
CA ALA A 5 11.16 -6.51 14.87
C ALA A 5 10.05 -6.21 13.85
N ALA A 6 10.22 -6.64 12.59
CA ALA A 6 9.20 -6.47 11.57
C ALA A 6 7.94 -7.29 11.88
N GLU A 7 8.11 -8.55 12.29
CA GLU A 7 7.01 -9.42 12.72
C GLU A 7 6.23 -8.81 13.89
N LEU A 8 6.93 -8.31 14.92
CA LEU A 8 6.27 -7.65 16.05
C LEU A 8 5.43 -6.45 15.62
N ARG A 9 5.98 -5.57 14.77
CA ARG A 9 5.24 -4.39 14.26
C ARG A 9 3.98 -4.78 13.49
N VAL A 10 4.05 -5.84 12.70
CA VAL A 10 2.91 -6.35 11.92
C VAL A 10 1.86 -7.00 12.84
N CYS A 11 2.31 -7.73 13.86
CA CYS A 11 1.44 -8.31 14.89
C CYS A 11 0.72 -7.23 15.72
N ASP A 12 1.42 -6.16 16.12
CA ASP A 12 0.84 -5.03 16.84
C ASP A 12 -0.23 -4.33 16.01
N LEU A 13 0.05 -4.09 14.72
CA LEU A 13 -0.93 -3.54 13.78
C LEU A 13 -2.19 -4.39 13.71
N ALA A 14 -2.06 -5.70 13.49
CA ALA A 14 -3.21 -6.60 13.40
C ALA A 14 -3.98 -6.68 14.73
N THR A 15 -3.29 -6.67 15.86
CA THR A 15 -3.91 -6.76 17.19
C THR A 15 -4.70 -5.51 17.50
N HIS A 16 -4.12 -4.33 17.28
CA HIS A 16 -4.80 -3.07 17.52
C HIS A 16 -6.04 -2.90 16.63
N PHE A 17 -5.96 -3.24 15.35
CA PHE A 17 -7.13 -3.19 14.47
C PHE A 17 -8.19 -4.23 14.85
N ARG A 18 -7.85 -5.38 15.45
CA ARG A 18 -8.85 -6.30 16.04
C ARG A 18 -9.61 -5.62 17.18
N GLU A 19 -8.90 -4.94 18.08
CA GLU A 19 -9.51 -4.20 19.19
C GLU A 19 -10.44 -3.08 18.71
N ILE A 20 -10.05 -2.31 17.68
CA ILE A 20 -10.93 -1.33 17.03
C ILE A 20 -12.18 -2.02 16.48
N GLY A 21 -11.99 -3.19 15.84
CA GLY A 21 -13.07 -4.02 15.34
C GLY A 21 -14.09 -4.34 16.42
N ASP A 22 -13.62 -4.82 17.56
CA ASP A 22 -14.45 -5.28 18.68
C ASP A 22 -15.13 -4.15 19.44
N THR A 23 -14.48 -3.00 19.56
CA THR A 23 -14.93 -1.90 20.42
C THR A 23 -15.73 -0.82 19.70
N GLN A 24 -15.46 -0.60 18.41
CA GLN A 24 -15.96 0.57 17.67
C GLN A 24 -16.70 0.22 16.39
N MET A 25 -16.34 -0.88 15.72
CA MET A 25 -16.79 -1.14 14.35
C MET A 25 -17.84 -2.27 14.22
N ARG A 26 -17.85 -3.25 15.13
CA ARG A 26 -18.64 -4.48 15.05
C ARG A 26 -20.13 -4.27 14.79
N ASP A 27 -20.72 -3.24 15.38
CA ASP A 27 -22.16 -2.96 15.31
C ASP A 27 -22.55 -2.06 14.12
N LEU A 28 -21.59 -1.65 13.30
CA LEU A 28 -21.86 -0.80 12.14
C LEU A 28 -22.44 -1.62 10.97
N PRO A 29 -23.37 -1.05 10.17
CA PRO A 29 -24.11 -1.79 9.14
C PRO A 29 -23.25 -2.29 7.98
N PHE A 30 -22.01 -1.81 7.85
CA PHE A 30 -21.06 -2.24 6.83
C PHE A 30 -20.00 -3.23 7.34
N TYR A 31 -20.06 -3.63 8.61
CA TYR A 31 -19.17 -4.62 9.18
C TYR A 31 -19.45 -6.01 8.60
N ASN A 32 -18.45 -6.62 7.96
CA ASN A 32 -18.57 -7.96 7.40
C ASN A 32 -18.07 -9.02 8.40
N ALA A 33 -18.99 -9.62 9.15
CA ALA A 33 -18.69 -10.63 10.17
C ALA A 33 -18.08 -11.94 9.63
N ASN A 34 -18.04 -12.15 8.32
CA ASN A 34 -17.36 -13.31 7.72
C ASN A 34 -15.84 -13.10 7.56
N LEU A 35 -15.33 -11.92 7.88
CA LEU A 35 -13.91 -11.57 7.78
C LEU A 35 -13.32 -11.35 9.17
N GLU A 36 -12.00 -11.47 9.23
CA GLU A 36 -11.20 -11.14 10.39
C GLU A 36 -10.19 -10.05 10.00
N VAL A 37 -9.61 -9.40 11.00
CA VAL A 37 -8.51 -8.46 10.77
C VAL A 37 -7.22 -9.24 10.53
N GLU A 38 -6.56 -8.95 9.40
CA GLU A 38 -5.32 -9.59 8.99
C GLU A 38 -4.33 -8.56 8.43
N ALA A 39 -3.09 -8.59 8.93
CA ALA A 39 -1.98 -7.87 8.32
C ALA A 39 -1.26 -8.81 7.34
N TRP A 40 -1.66 -8.74 6.06
CA TRP A 40 -1.31 -9.72 5.03
C TRP A 40 -0.14 -9.26 4.15
N GLY A 41 0.84 -10.15 3.96
CA GLY A 41 1.92 -9.97 2.98
C GLY A 41 2.89 -8.83 3.27
N PHE A 42 3.08 -8.48 4.54
CA PHE A 42 4.01 -7.41 4.91
C PHE A 42 5.48 -7.80 4.68
N SER A 43 6.22 -6.90 4.06
CA SER A 43 7.68 -7.01 3.85
C SER A 43 8.34 -5.64 3.90
N SER A 44 9.67 -5.58 3.94
CA SER A 44 10.41 -4.32 3.71
C SER A 44 9.94 -3.63 2.43
N PHE A 45 9.65 -2.34 2.53
CA PHE A 45 9.42 -1.46 1.40
C PHE A 45 10.69 -0.68 1.04
N ASP A 46 11.35 -0.15 2.07
CA ASP A 46 12.70 0.43 2.04
C ASP A 46 13.45 -0.02 3.31
N ASP A 47 14.55 0.67 3.65
CA ASP A 47 15.44 0.28 4.75
C ASP A 47 14.78 0.40 6.14
N ASP A 48 13.75 1.24 6.29
CA ASP A 48 13.15 1.57 7.58
C ASP A 48 11.62 1.50 7.62
N SER A 49 10.96 1.06 6.54
CA SER A 49 9.52 0.88 6.48
C SER A 49 9.08 -0.48 5.95
N LEU A 50 7.87 -0.85 6.33
CA LEU A 50 7.17 -2.07 5.94
C LEU A 50 5.98 -1.70 5.05
N MET A 51 5.71 -2.53 4.04
CA MET A 51 4.52 -2.44 3.20
C MET A 51 3.79 -3.78 3.15
N GLY A 52 2.46 -3.73 3.24
CA GLY A 52 1.59 -4.88 3.07
C GLY A 52 0.13 -4.46 2.92
N VAL A 53 -0.79 -5.40 3.10
CA VAL A 53 -2.23 -5.15 3.01
C VAL A 53 -2.88 -5.44 4.36
N LEU A 54 -3.55 -4.43 4.93
CA LEU A 54 -4.41 -4.58 6.08
C LEU A 54 -5.83 -4.90 5.61
N ILE A 55 -6.29 -6.10 5.91
CA ILE A 55 -7.67 -6.55 5.68
C ILE A 55 -8.42 -6.36 7.00
N THR A 56 -9.59 -5.74 6.96
CA THR A 56 -10.51 -5.66 8.10
C THR A 56 -11.93 -6.01 7.64
N PRO A 57 -12.86 -6.27 8.58
CA PRO A 57 -14.28 -6.40 8.26
C PRO A 57 -14.93 -5.16 7.62
N TRP A 58 -14.30 -3.98 7.61
CA TRP A 58 -14.88 -2.74 7.10
C TRP A 58 -14.08 -2.03 6.00
N PHE A 59 -12.78 -2.31 5.84
CA PHE A 59 -11.97 -1.87 4.71
C PHE A 59 -10.88 -2.88 4.35
N MET A 60 -10.26 -2.69 3.19
CA MET A 60 -8.98 -3.28 2.82
C MET A 60 -8.06 -2.15 2.33
N ASN A 61 -6.91 -1.98 2.97
CA ASN A 61 -5.95 -0.92 2.65
C ASN A 61 -4.57 -1.51 2.39
N MET A 62 -3.86 -0.96 1.41
CA MET A 62 -2.40 -1.10 1.36
C MET A 62 -1.81 -0.12 2.37
N VAL A 63 -0.91 -0.58 3.22
CA VAL A 63 -0.35 0.20 4.32
C VAL A 63 1.17 0.23 4.20
N VAL A 64 1.74 1.41 4.38
CA VAL A 64 3.18 1.64 4.56
C VAL A 64 3.40 2.26 5.93
N PHE A 65 4.24 1.66 6.76
CA PHE A 65 4.49 2.17 8.10
C PHE A 65 5.93 1.91 8.56
N PRO A 66 6.49 2.77 9.42
CA PRO A 66 7.87 2.64 9.86
C PRO A 66 8.10 1.39 10.72
N LEU A 67 9.26 0.74 10.52
CA LEU A 67 9.73 -0.41 11.28
C LEU A 67 9.97 -0.07 12.76
N ARG A 68 10.40 1.16 13.05
CA ARG A 68 10.38 1.70 14.42
C ARG A 68 9.15 2.56 14.59
N LEU A 69 8.47 2.46 15.72
CA LEU A 69 7.29 3.29 15.99
C LEU A 69 7.65 4.77 15.85
N GLU A 70 6.93 5.46 14.96
CA GLU A 70 6.97 6.91 14.85
C GLU A 70 5.69 7.50 15.44
N PRO A 71 5.77 8.48 16.35
CA PRO A 71 4.59 9.14 16.89
C PRO A 71 3.76 9.82 15.80
N VAL A 72 2.45 9.85 16.01
CA VAL A 72 1.53 10.50 15.08
C VAL A 72 1.64 12.01 15.19
N GLN A 73 1.56 12.67 14.03
CA GLN A 73 1.46 14.12 13.92
C GLN A 73 0.04 14.48 13.51
N ALA A 74 -0.81 14.88 14.47
CA ALA A 74 -2.22 15.17 14.21
C ALA A 74 -2.43 16.25 13.11
N THR A 75 -1.49 17.19 12.96
CA THR A 75 -1.50 18.22 11.91
C THR A 75 -1.36 17.65 10.49
N ARG A 76 -0.96 16.39 10.35
CA ARG A 76 -0.85 15.69 9.06
C ARG A 76 -2.09 14.88 8.69
N TYR A 77 -3.08 14.73 9.57
CA TYR A 77 -4.32 14.07 9.18
C TYR A 77 -4.96 14.80 7.98
N GLY A 78 -5.47 14.02 7.02
CA GLY A 78 -5.99 14.53 5.75
C GLY A 78 -4.90 14.86 4.70
N GLN A 79 -3.62 14.89 5.08
CA GLN A 79 -2.53 15.00 4.11
C GLN A 79 -2.32 13.69 3.38
N SER A 80 -1.73 13.81 2.20
CA SER A 80 -1.44 12.69 1.33
C SER A 80 -0.01 12.75 0.82
N ARG A 81 0.60 11.59 0.62
CA ARG A 81 1.90 11.43 -0.02
C ARG A 81 1.80 10.44 -1.17
N THR A 82 2.50 10.73 -2.26
CA THR A 82 2.65 9.80 -3.37
C THR A 82 3.89 8.93 -3.14
N PHE A 83 3.71 7.61 -3.22
CA PHE A 83 4.79 6.63 -3.20
C PHE A 83 5.03 6.10 -4.61
N ALA A 84 6.28 6.10 -5.05
CA ALA A 84 6.67 5.47 -6.30
C ALA A 84 6.77 3.96 -6.08
N LEU A 85 5.86 3.20 -6.70
CA LEU A 85 5.90 1.73 -6.68
C LEU A 85 6.38 1.21 -8.02
N PRO A 86 6.85 -0.05 -8.11
CA PRO A 86 7.27 -0.63 -9.38
C PRO A 86 6.22 -0.53 -10.49
N HIS A 87 4.93 -0.62 -10.16
CA HIS A 87 3.82 -0.51 -11.11
C HIS A 87 3.33 0.93 -11.35
N GLY A 88 4.05 1.92 -10.84
CA GLY A 88 3.68 3.32 -10.92
C GLY A 88 3.37 3.92 -9.56
N GLU A 89 3.15 5.23 -9.59
CA GLU A 89 2.90 6.02 -8.40
C GLU A 89 1.50 5.76 -7.81
N ARG A 90 1.40 5.71 -6.48
CA ARG A 90 0.13 5.61 -5.76
C ARG A 90 0.07 6.64 -4.63
N LYS A 91 -1.11 7.23 -4.45
CA LYS A 91 -1.38 8.23 -3.41
C LYS A 91 -1.86 7.55 -2.13
N PHE A 92 -1.17 7.79 -1.02
CA PHE A 92 -1.54 7.31 0.30
C PHE A 92 -1.93 8.48 1.19
N LEU A 93 -2.84 8.23 2.13
CA LEU A 93 -3.29 9.19 3.14
C LEU A 93 -2.58 8.92 4.46
N TYR A 94 -2.23 9.99 5.16
CA TYR A 94 -1.63 9.89 6.48
C TYR A 94 -2.66 9.43 7.51
N GLY A 95 -2.28 8.44 8.32
CA GLY A 95 -3.06 7.90 9.41
C GLY A 95 -2.16 7.43 10.54
N GLY A 96 -2.77 6.87 11.58
CA GLY A 96 -2.07 6.40 12.76
C GLY A 96 -2.84 6.72 14.03
N ASP A 97 -2.36 6.14 15.12
CA ASP A 97 -2.69 6.50 16.49
C ASP A 97 -1.50 6.22 17.40
N ASP A 98 -1.67 6.42 18.70
CA ASP A 98 -0.60 6.26 19.68
C ASP A 98 -0.15 4.79 19.87
N ILE A 99 -0.94 3.81 19.43
CA ILE A 99 -0.63 2.38 19.59
C ILE A 99 0.22 1.88 18.43
N VAL A 100 -0.23 2.09 17.19
CA VAL A 100 0.49 1.59 16.00
C VAL A 100 1.53 2.59 15.47
N GLY A 101 1.39 3.86 15.85
CA GLY A 101 2.17 4.97 15.33
C GLY A 101 1.68 5.45 13.96
N ALA A 102 2.44 6.35 13.36
CA ALA A 102 2.16 6.90 12.05
C ALA A 102 2.23 5.83 10.95
N PHE A 103 1.28 5.87 10.03
CA PHE A 103 1.29 5.08 8.80
C PHE A 103 0.71 5.86 7.62
N TRP A 104 0.91 5.33 6.43
CA TRP A 104 0.32 5.79 5.19
C TRP A 104 -0.57 4.69 4.63
N ALA A 105 -1.83 5.00 4.30
CA ALA A 105 -2.80 4.03 3.79
C ALA A 105 -3.35 4.42 2.42
N HIS A 106 -3.42 3.46 1.51
CA HIS A 106 -4.11 3.56 0.24
C HIS A 106 -5.30 2.60 0.24
N SER A 107 -6.51 3.14 0.12
CA SER A 107 -7.74 2.33 0.11
C SER A 107 -7.79 1.45 -1.13
N LEU A 108 -7.89 0.14 -0.93
CA LEU A 108 -8.10 -0.83 -1.99
C LEU A 108 -9.60 -1.12 -2.14
N HIS A 109 -10.27 -1.40 -1.02
CA HIS A 109 -11.72 -1.65 -0.99
C HIS A 109 -12.37 -1.10 0.27
N SER A 110 -13.50 -0.45 0.08
CA SER A 110 -14.46 -0.15 1.13
C SER A 110 -15.82 0.11 0.46
N PRO A 111 -16.93 -0.44 0.98
CA PRO A 111 -17.01 -1.37 2.12
C PRO A 111 -16.68 -2.83 1.72
N MET A 112 -16.67 -3.75 2.69
CA MET A 112 -16.12 -5.12 2.53
C MET A 112 -17.15 -6.22 2.26
N GLN A 113 -18.45 -5.91 2.10
CA GLN A 113 -19.51 -6.94 1.99
C GLN A 113 -19.37 -7.83 0.74
N LYS A 114 -18.65 -7.39 -0.30
CA LYS A 114 -18.43 -8.20 -1.51
C LYS A 114 -17.55 -9.44 -1.28
N PHE A 115 -16.82 -9.48 -0.17
CA PHE A 115 -15.94 -10.61 0.16
C PHE A 115 -16.68 -11.64 1.01
N ALA A 116 -17.04 -12.76 0.39
CA ALA A 116 -17.78 -13.83 1.05
C ALA A 116 -16.97 -14.66 2.07
N SER A 117 -15.63 -14.59 2.03
CA SER A 117 -14.77 -15.37 2.93
C SER A 117 -13.37 -14.75 3.09
N PRO A 118 -12.62 -15.13 4.13
CA PRO A 118 -11.23 -14.72 4.30
C PRO A 118 -10.36 -15.12 3.09
N ALA A 119 -10.60 -16.30 2.51
CA ALA A 119 -9.86 -16.75 1.33
C ALA A 119 -10.07 -15.82 0.11
N HIS A 120 -11.30 -15.32 -0.09
CA HIS A 120 -11.59 -14.35 -1.15
C HIS A 120 -10.86 -13.02 -0.89
N ALA A 121 -10.93 -12.50 0.34
CA ALA A 121 -10.23 -11.26 0.71
C ALA A 121 -8.70 -11.38 0.58
N ARG A 122 -8.10 -12.48 1.03
CA ARG A 122 -6.66 -12.77 0.87
C ARG A 122 -6.25 -12.89 -0.61
N GLY A 123 -7.10 -13.50 -1.43
CA GLY A 123 -6.88 -13.59 -2.88
C GLY A 123 -6.78 -12.21 -3.54
N GLU A 124 -7.66 -11.30 -3.15
CA GLU A 124 -7.67 -9.91 -3.61
C GLU A 124 -6.46 -9.13 -3.07
N ALA A 125 -6.17 -9.22 -1.77
CA ALA A 125 -5.00 -8.60 -1.15
C ALA A 125 -3.69 -9.01 -1.86
N ARG A 126 -3.54 -10.31 -2.15
CA ARG A 126 -2.44 -10.85 -2.94
C ARG A 126 -2.35 -10.25 -4.32
N ALA A 127 -3.47 -10.18 -5.03
CA ALA A 127 -3.49 -9.63 -6.38
C ALA A 127 -3.09 -8.16 -6.40
N ARG A 128 -3.62 -7.33 -5.49
CA ARG A 128 -3.31 -5.90 -5.40
C ARG A 128 -1.88 -5.61 -4.97
N LEU A 129 -1.34 -6.37 -4.01
CA LEU A 129 0.05 -6.24 -3.59
C LEU A 129 1.00 -6.66 -4.72
N ALA A 130 0.76 -7.83 -5.35
CA ALA A 130 1.58 -8.30 -6.46
C ALA A 130 1.55 -7.34 -7.65
N GLU A 131 0.38 -6.78 -7.97
CA GLU A 131 0.22 -5.77 -9.00
C GLU A 131 1.06 -4.54 -8.68
N ALA A 132 0.98 -3.97 -7.47
CA ALA A 132 1.75 -2.80 -7.07
C ALA A 132 3.27 -2.99 -7.16
N LEU A 133 3.74 -4.20 -6.85
CA LEU A 133 5.17 -4.55 -6.87
C LEU A 133 5.65 -5.04 -8.24
N LYS A 134 4.76 -5.25 -9.21
CA LYS A 134 5.12 -5.71 -10.56
C LYS A 134 5.58 -4.54 -11.43
N ARG A 135 6.85 -4.59 -11.87
CA ARG A 135 7.35 -3.67 -12.90
C ARG A 135 6.55 -3.85 -14.20
N PRO A 136 6.01 -2.78 -14.81
CA PRO A 136 5.37 -2.90 -16.11
C PRO A 136 6.40 -3.34 -17.15
N PRO A 137 5.98 -4.08 -18.19
CA PRO A 137 6.88 -4.36 -19.30
C PRO A 137 7.44 -3.04 -19.82
N ALA A 138 8.75 -3.01 -20.09
CA ALA A 138 9.38 -1.84 -20.68
C ALA A 138 8.62 -1.52 -21.98
N VAL A 139 7.90 -0.39 -21.99
CA VAL A 139 7.48 0.19 -23.26
C VAL A 139 8.78 0.58 -23.93
N ASN A 140 9.20 -0.21 -24.91
CA ASN A 140 10.22 0.22 -25.86
C ASN A 140 9.68 1.52 -26.45
N ALA A 141 10.19 2.65 -25.98
CA ALA A 141 9.93 3.93 -26.61
C ALA A 141 10.32 3.74 -28.07
N ALA A 142 9.33 3.79 -28.97
CA ALA A 142 9.62 3.74 -30.40
C ALA A 142 10.67 4.81 -30.69
N PRO A 143 11.74 4.50 -31.44
CA PRO A 143 12.74 5.50 -31.79
C PRO A 143 12.02 6.66 -32.47
N SER A 144 12.09 7.84 -31.86
CA SER A 144 11.53 9.06 -32.43
C SER A 144 12.12 9.25 -33.83
N PRO A 145 11.30 9.22 -34.89
CA PRO A 145 11.83 9.45 -36.22
C PRO A 145 12.08 10.95 -36.37
N GLY A 146 13.35 11.31 -36.53
CA GLY A 146 13.71 12.56 -37.21
C GLY A 146 14.29 13.65 -36.33
N ARG A 147 15.60 13.57 -36.10
CA ARG A 147 16.51 14.67 -36.45
C ARG A 147 17.77 14.06 -37.07
N ARG A 148 17.65 13.53 -38.29
CA ARG A 148 18.82 13.26 -39.12
C ARG A 148 19.45 14.61 -39.48
N ALA A 149 20.55 14.86 -38.79
CA ALA A 149 21.70 15.66 -39.17
C ALA A 149 21.67 16.20 -40.61
N PHE A 150 21.53 17.52 -40.74
CA PHE A 150 22.10 18.24 -41.89
C PHE A 150 23.61 18.38 -41.63
N LEU A 151 24.38 17.43 -42.15
CA LEU A 151 25.82 17.55 -42.34
C LEU A 151 26.09 17.62 -43.85
N LEU A 152 26.45 18.83 -44.29
CA LEU A 152 27.50 19.16 -45.26
C LEU A 152 27.74 18.21 -46.45
N GLY A 153 27.58 18.77 -47.67
CA GLY A 153 28.54 18.53 -48.75
C GLY A 153 27.96 18.42 -50.17
N ALA A 154 28.22 19.43 -51.01
CA ALA A 154 28.89 19.27 -52.32
C ALA A 154 29.11 20.63 -53.00
N ARG A 155 30.37 20.89 -53.39
CA ARG A 155 30.79 21.93 -54.34
C ARG A 155 30.69 21.39 -55.77
N ALA A 156 30.32 22.24 -56.73
CA ALA A 156 30.76 22.36 -58.14
C ALA A 156 29.75 23.29 -58.84
N THR A 157 30.10 24.28 -59.66
CA THR A 157 31.26 24.54 -60.53
C THR A 157 31.65 26.02 -60.49
#